data_AF-A0A535F2V4-F1
#
_entry.id   AF-A0A535F2V4-F1
#
_cell.length_a   1.000
_cell.length_b   1.000
_cell.length_c   1.000
_cell.angle_alpha   90.00
_cell.angle_beta   90.00
_cell.angle_gamma   90.00
#
_symmetry.space_group_name_H-M   'P 1'
#
loop_
_entity.id
_entity.type
_entity.pdbx_description
1 polymer ?
#
loop_
_entity_poly.entity_id
_entity_poly.type
_entity_poly.pdbx_seq_one_letter_code
_entity_poly.pdbx_strand_id
1 'polypeptide(L)'
;MKQPIQFRRALRAVIDRADTRHRKATGKPLSLSVIARDVGISLIVLTQVLDGEKILDTSHLLPLLVYLGADEGEQRFIFHLAEIAQREGAAAKLKKGLDTDRSSAALFRRSNDTDPTTERITEKGPLL
;
A
#
# COMPACT_ATOMS: atom_id res chain seq x y z
N MET A 1 2.34 -12.58 7.55
CA MET A 1 2.79 -11.23 7.96
C MET A 1 1.56 -10.43 8.38
N LYS A 2 1.59 -9.76 9.55
CA LYS A 2 0.45 -9.00 10.13
C LYS A 2 0.81 -7.52 10.38
N GLN A 3 1.91 -7.01 9.82
CA GLN A 3 2.44 -5.69 10.19
C GLN A 3 1.57 -4.50 9.74
N PRO A 4 0.97 -4.49 8.53
CA PRO A 4 -0.02 -3.47 8.18
C PRO A 4 -1.22 -3.45 9.12
N ILE A 5 -1.60 -4.62 9.66
CA ILE A 5 -2.68 -4.76 10.65
C ILE A 5 -2.26 -4.15 12.00
N GLN A 6 -0.99 -4.30 12.40
CA GLN A 6 -0.48 -3.71 13.64
C GLN A 6 -0.42 -2.19 13.55
N PHE A 7 0.10 -1.63 12.45
CA PHE A 7 0.09 -0.19 12.20
C PHE A 7 -1.33 0.39 12.29
N ARG A 8 -2.28 -0.22 11.56
CA ARG A 8 -3.69 0.21 11.56
C ARG A 8 -4.32 0.16 12.96
N ARG A 9 -4.04 -0.91 13.72
CA ARG A 9 -4.55 -1.06 15.10
C ARG A 9 -3.99 0.01 16.02
N ALA A 10 -2.69 0.29 15.94
CA ALA A 10 -2.06 1.33 16.75
C ALA A 10 -2.64 2.70 16.43
N LEU A 11 -2.80 3.05 15.15
CA LEU A 11 -3.38 4.33 14.74
C LEU A 11 -4.85 4.47 15.17
N ARG A 12 -5.67 3.41 15.03
CA ARG A 12 -7.06 3.42 15.52
C ARG A 12 -7.13 3.63 17.03
N ALA A 13 -6.27 2.97 17.81
CA ALA A 13 -6.25 3.15 19.26
C ALA A 13 -5.95 4.60 19.67
N VAL A 14 -5.04 5.29 18.96
CA VAL A 14 -4.76 6.71 19.19
C VAL A 14 -5.96 7.59 18.84
N ILE A 15 -6.65 7.32 17.72
CA ILE A 15 -7.86 8.04 17.32
C ILE A 15 -9.00 7.82 18.32
N ASP A 16 -9.25 6.58 18.76
CA ASP A 16 -10.31 6.26 19.72
C ASP A 16 -10.04 6.95 21.07
N ARG A 17 -8.77 7.03 21.49
CA ARG A 17 -8.37 7.78 22.68
C ARG A 17 -8.57 9.28 22.52
N ALA A 18 -8.24 9.84 21.35
CA ALA A 18 -8.48 11.24 21.04
C ALA A 18 -9.98 11.57 21.02
N ASP A 19 -10.81 10.72 20.39
CA ASP A 19 -12.27 10.83 20.39
C ASP A 19 -12.84 10.78 21.82
N THR A 20 -12.39 9.84 22.64
CA THR A 20 -12.80 9.74 24.05
C THR A 20 -12.48 11.02 24.82
N ARG A 21 -11.28 11.58 24.64
CA ARG A 21 -10.86 12.83 25.28
C ARG A 21 -11.70 14.02 24.79
N HIS A 22 -11.94 14.09 23.48
CA HIS A 22 -12.73 15.14 22.85
C HIS A 22 -14.19 15.11 23.31
N ARG A 23 -14.80 13.92 23.38
CA ARG A 23 -16.17 13.75 23.90
C ARG A 23 -16.30 14.18 25.35
N LYS A 24 -15.32 13.86 26.20
CA LYS A 24 -15.29 14.32 27.59
C LYS A 24 -15.24 15.85 27.71
N ALA A 25 -14.53 16.52 26.80
CA ALA A 25 -14.37 17.97 26.82
C ALA A 25 -15.54 18.73 26.17
N THR A 26 -16.14 18.19 25.11
CA THR A 26 -17.09 18.93 24.25
C THR A 26 -18.50 18.35 24.21
N GLY A 27 -18.70 17.11 24.68
CA GLY A 27 -19.94 16.35 24.52
C GLY A 27 -20.20 15.85 23.09
N LYS A 28 -19.30 16.10 22.13
CA LYS A 28 -19.46 15.72 20.72
C LYS A 28 -18.40 14.72 20.26
N PRO A 29 -18.69 13.86 19.27
CA PRO A 29 -17.70 12.97 18.68
C PRO A 29 -16.67 13.76 17.86
N LEU A 30 -15.43 13.29 17.87
CA LEU A 30 -14.35 13.80 17.03
C LEU A 30 -14.53 13.26 15.60
N SER A 31 -14.87 14.14 14.66
CA SER A 31 -15.09 13.74 13.27
C SER A 31 -13.78 13.50 12.53
N LEU A 32 -13.69 12.37 11.80
CA LEU A 32 -12.59 12.12 10.86
C LEU A 32 -12.47 13.21 9.78
N SER A 33 -13.58 13.81 9.34
CA SER A 33 -13.53 14.90 8.38
C SER A 33 -12.88 16.17 8.96
N VAL A 34 -13.05 16.41 10.26
CA VAL A 34 -12.45 17.53 10.97
C VAL A 34 -10.96 17.26 11.17
N ILE A 35 -10.58 16.06 11.63
CA ILE A 35 -9.17 15.65 11.73
C ILE A 35 -8.47 15.82 10.38
N ALA A 36 -9.06 15.27 9.30
CA ALA A 36 -8.50 15.32 7.95
C ALA A 36 -8.26 16.77 7.49
N ARG A 37 -9.28 17.63 7.63
CA ARG A 37 -9.19 19.06 7.28
C ARG A 37 -8.11 19.78 8.08
N ASP A 38 -8.10 19.60 9.40
CA ASP A 38 -7.22 20.35 10.30
C ASP A 38 -5.74 19.92 10.16
N VAL A 39 -5.50 18.65 9.80
CA VAL A 39 -4.16 18.10 9.54
C VAL A 39 -3.71 18.33 8.09
N GLY A 40 -4.61 18.75 7.19
CA GLY A 40 -4.31 18.96 5.77
C GLY A 40 -4.21 17.66 4.97
N ILE A 41 -4.90 16.59 5.38
CA ILE A 41 -4.96 15.31 4.69
C ILE A 41 -6.34 15.15 4.05
N SER A 42 -6.42 14.59 2.84
CA SER A 42 -7.69 14.20 2.25
C SER A 42 -8.42 13.18 3.13
N LEU A 43 -9.73 13.37 3.34
CA LEU A 43 -10.56 12.40 4.09
C LEU A 43 -10.47 10.99 3.47
N ILE A 44 -10.46 10.88 2.14
CA ILE A 44 -10.31 9.61 1.44
C ILE A 44 -8.99 8.94 1.81
N VAL A 45 -7.90 9.71 1.83
CA VAL A 45 -6.58 9.20 2.20
C VAL A 45 -6.57 8.74 3.65
N LEU A 46 -7.17 9.50 4.57
CA LEU A 46 -7.26 9.10 5.97
C LEU A 46 -8.07 7.80 6.14
N THR A 47 -9.20 7.66 5.43
CA THR A 47 -10.00 6.42 5.45
C THR A 47 -9.20 5.22 4.93
N GLN A 48 -8.52 5.35 3.79
CA GLN A 48 -7.66 4.29 3.24
C GLN A 48 -6.57 3.84 4.23
N VAL A 49 -6.05 4.77 5.02
CA VAL A 49 -5.07 4.48 6.06
C VAL A 49 -5.71 3.69 7.21
N LEU A 50 -6.92 4.06 7.62
CA LEU A 50 -7.67 3.38 8.68
C LEU A 50 -8.23 2.02 8.27
N ASP A 51 -8.34 1.76 6.97
CA ASP A 51 -8.68 0.44 6.41
C ASP A 51 -7.43 -0.43 6.18
N GLY A 52 -6.26 0.20 6.14
CA GLY A 52 -4.95 -0.46 5.94
C GLY A 52 -4.58 -0.63 4.48
N GLU A 53 -5.25 0.09 3.57
CA GLU A 53 -4.94 0.15 2.14
C GLU A 53 -3.74 1.04 1.84
N LYS A 54 -3.47 2.01 2.72
CA LYS A 54 -2.41 3.00 2.55
C LYS A 54 -1.64 3.21 3.85
N ILE A 55 -0.35 3.47 3.74
CA ILE A 55 0.48 3.96 4.84
C ILE A 55 0.78 5.44 4.56
N LEU A 56 0.60 6.30 5.56
CA LEU A 56 0.98 7.72 5.44
C LEU A 56 2.50 7.85 5.40
N ASP A 57 2.97 8.83 4.63
CA ASP A 57 4.35 9.28 4.73
C ASP A 57 4.60 10.05 6.03
N THR A 58 5.87 10.31 6.33
CA THR A 58 6.29 11.02 7.54
C THR A 58 5.73 12.44 7.62
N SER A 59 5.62 13.15 6.48
CA SER A 59 5.10 14.51 6.41
C SER A 59 3.65 14.64 6.86
N HIS A 60 2.83 13.62 6.64
CA HIS A 60 1.43 13.61 7.07
C HIS A 60 1.22 12.84 8.39
N LEU A 61 2.06 11.85 8.70
CA LEU A 61 1.92 11.04 9.90
C LEU A 61 2.27 11.80 11.18
N LEU A 62 3.34 12.60 11.18
CA LEU A 62 3.72 13.36 12.39
C LEU A 62 2.64 14.39 12.78
N PRO A 63 2.16 15.26 11.87
CA PRO A 63 1.11 16.23 12.19
C PRO A 63 -0.18 15.55 12.67
N LEU A 64 -0.55 14.41 12.10
CA LEU A 64 -1.71 13.62 12.55
C LEU A 64 -1.54 13.15 13.99
N LEU A 65 -0.39 12.58 14.34
CA LEU A 65 -0.14 12.08 15.69
C LEU A 65 -0.07 13.21 16.72
N VAL A 66 0.52 14.35 16.36
CA VAL A 66 0.53 15.55 17.20
C VAL A 66 -0.89 16.08 17.42
N TYR A 67 -1.70 16.18 16.36
CA TYR A 67 -3.10 16.61 16.45
C TYR A 67 -3.91 15.71 17.40
N LEU A 68 -3.72 14.39 17.30
CA LEU A 68 -4.40 13.41 18.16
C LEU A 68 -3.85 13.39 19.60
N GLY A 69 -2.78 14.13 19.89
CA GLY A 69 -2.13 14.17 21.19
C GLY A 69 -1.50 12.82 21.55
N ALA A 70 -0.82 12.20 20.59
CA ALA A 70 0.05 11.05 20.81
C ALA A 70 1.31 11.49 21.56
N ASP A 71 1.71 10.75 22.57
CA ASP A 71 2.98 10.98 23.27
C ASP A 71 4.18 10.50 22.43
N GLU A 72 5.38 10.82 22.88
CA GLU A 72 6.61 10.48 22.17
C GLU A 72 6.79 8.96 21.97
N GLY A 73 6.38 8.15 22.94
CA GLY A 73 6.45 6.70 22.86
C GLY A 73 5.51 6.14 21.79
N GLU A 74 4.25 6.61 21.79
CA GLU A 74 3.26 6.29 20.76
C GLU A 74 3.73 6.71 19.37
N GLN A 75 4.28 7.92 19.26
CA GLN A 75 4.81 8.44 17.99
C GLN A 75 5.91 7.52 17.45
N ARG A 76 6.95 7.25 18.25
CA ARG A 76 8.06 6.37 17.85
C ARG A 76 7.58 4.98 17.44
N PHE A 77 6.64 4.40 18.21
CA PHE A 77 6.09 3.08 17.92
C PHE A 77 5.29 3.05 16.61
N ILE A 78 4.44 4.04 16.37
CA ILE A 78 3.63 4.11 15.14
C ILE A 78 4.51 4.37 13.91
N PHE A 79 5.54 5.23 14.03
CA PHE A 79 6.54 5.43 12.97
C PHE A 79 7.26 4.14 12.59
N HIS A 80 7.69 3.38 13.60
CA HIS A 80 8.35 2.10 13.38
C HIS A 80 7.44 1.11 12.63
N LEU A 81 6.17 1.00 13.03
CA LEU A 81 5.20 0.15 12.33
C LEU A 81 4.93 0.62 10.90
N ALA A 82 4.87 1.94 10.66
CA ALA A 82 4.71 2.50 9.32
C ALA A 82 5.90 2.16 8.41
N GLU A 83 7.13 2.27 8.92
CA GLU A 83 8.34 1.94 8.19
C GLU A 83 8.39 0.45 7.81
N ILE A 84 8.07 -0.44 8.75
CA ILE A 84 7.98 -1.88 8.47
C ILE A 84 6.92 -2.16 7.40
N ALA A 85 5.73 -1.58 7.54
CA ALA A 85 4.64 -1.79 6.60
C ALA A 85 4.98 -1.29 5.18
N GLN A 86 5.71 -0.18 5.06
CA GLN A 86 6.20 0.32 3.77
C GLN A 86 7.23 -0.63 3.13
N ARG A 87 8.19 -1.14 3.91
CA ARG A 87 9.19 -2.11 3.44
C ARG A 87 8.53 -3.41 2.97
N GLU A 88 7.58 -3.95 3.73
CA GLU A 88 6.81 -5.13 3.34
C GLU A 88 6.00 -4.90 2.06
N GLY A 89 5.34 -3.74 1.95
CA GLY A 89 4.59 -3.36 0.74
C GLY A 89 5.47 -3.24 -0.50
N ALA A 90 6.67 -2.65 -0.36
CA ALA A 90 7.66 -2.56 -1.43
C ALA A 90 8.15 -3.95 -1.86
N ALA A 91 8.50 -4.82 -0.89
CA ALA A 91 8.93 -6.19 -1.17
C ALA A 91 7.84 -7.02 -1.86
N ALA A 92 6.57 -6.87 -1.46
CA ALA A 92 5.45 -7.55 -2.11
C ALA A 92 5.22 -7.08 -3.55
N LYS A 93 5.35 -5.77 -3.82
CA LYS A 93 5.27 -5.21 -5.19
C LYS A 93 6.40 -5.72 -6.08
N LEU A 94 7.64 -5.76 -5.56
CA LEU A 94 8.79 -6.31 -6.27
C LEU A 94 8.61 -7.79 -6.60
N LYS A 95 8.15 -8.58 -5.63
CA LYS A 95 7.86 -10.01 -5.84
C LYS A 95 6.79 -10.22 -6.92
N LYS A 96 5.70 -9.45 -6.88
CA LYS A 96 4.63 -9.54 -7.89
C LYS A 96 5.14 -9.16 -9.29
N GLY A 97 5.99 -8.14 -9.39
CA GLY A 97 6.65 -7.77 -10.65
C GLY A 97 7.51 -8.91 -11.20
N LEU A 98 8.35 -9.49 -10.35
CA LEU A 98 9.22 -10.61 -10.70
C LEU A 98 8.43 -11.87 -11.12
N ASP A 99 7.34 -12.20 -10.41
CA ASP A 99 6.48 -13.35 -10.73
C ASP A 99 5.74 -13.13 -12.06
N THR A 100 5.37 -11.88 -12.37
CA THR A 100 4.75 -11.50 -13.65
C THR A 100 5.76 -11.61 -14.80
N ASP A 101 6.98 -11.12 -14.63
CA ASP A 101 8.04 -11.20 -15.64
C ASP A 101 8.45 -12.65 -15.91
N ARG A 102 8.54 -13.48 -14.86
CA ARG A 102 8.85 -14.91 -14.98
C ARG A 102 7.75 -15.69 -15.71
N SER A 103 6.49 -15.34 -15.44
CA SER A 103 5.34 -15.94 -16.14
C SER A 103 5.29 -15.53 -17.61
N SER A 104 5.53 -14.26 -17.92
CA SER A 104 5.67 -13.78 -19.30
C SER A 104 6.83 -14.48 -20.03
N ALA A 105 8.00 -14.59 -19.40
CA ALA A 105 9.15 -15.28 -19.98
C ALA A 105 8.90 -16.79 -20.23
N ALA A 106 8.10 -17.45 -19.41
CA ALA A 106 7.69 -18.84 -19.62
C ALA A 106 6.69 -18.98 -20.79
N LEU A 107 5.78 -18.01 -20.98
CA LEU A 107 4.85 -17.97 -22.11
C LEU A 107 5.55 -17.73 -23.45
N PHE A 108 6.57 -16.87 -23.48
CA PHE A 108 7.39 -16.65 -24.69
C PHE A 108 8.19 -17.88 -25.09
N ARG A 109 8.78 -18.63 -24.13
CA ARG A 109 9.50 -19.87 -24.44
C ARG A 109 8.59 -20.96 -24.98
N ARG A 110 7.37 -21.07 -24.44
CA ARG A 110 6.38 -22.06 -24.91
C ARG A 110 5.89 -21.80 -26.33
N SER A 111 5.97 -20.56 -26.83
CA SER A 111 5.66 -20.24 -28.24
C SER A 111 6.82 -20.57 -29.20
N ASN A 112 8.02 -20.83 -28.69
CA ASN A 112 9.18 -21.25 -29.50
C ASN A 112 9.42 -22.76 -29.50
N ASP A 113 8.77 -23.53 -28.61
CA ASP A 113 8.88 -25.00 -28.56
C ASP A 113 7.77 -25.73 -29.36
N THR A 114 6.93 -25.00 -30.10
CA THR A 114 6.15 -25.57 -31.21
C THR A 114 6.97 -25.52 -32.49
N ASP A 115 7.85 -26.50 -32.66
CA ASP A 115 8.62 -26.78 -33.89
C ASP A 115 7.91 -27.89 -34.70
N PRO A 116 8.23 -28.18 -35.96
CA PRO A 116 8.58 -27.34 -37.12
C PRO A 116 7.53 -27.55 -38.24
N THR A 117 7.24 -26.54 -39.05
CA THR A 117 6.77 -26.81 -40.41
C THR A 117 7.46 -25.87 -41.37
N THR A 118 8.72 -26.22 -41.66
CA THR A 118 9.36 -25.82 -42.91
C THR A 118 8.53 -26.42 -44.04
N GLU A 119 7.50 -25.69 -44.48
CA GLU A 119 6.91 -25.93 -45.78
C GLU A 119 8.01 -25.67 -46.81
N ARG A 120 8.52 -26.77 -47.37
CA ARG A 120 9.35 -26.77 -48.58
C ARG A 120 8.54 -26.09 -49.68
N ILE A 121 8.81 -24.81 -49.91
CA ILE A 121 8.41 -24.11 -51.12
C ILE A 121 9.14 -24.83 -52.26
N THR A 122 8.40 -25.68 -52.96
CA THR A 122 8.91 -26.40 -54.13
C THR A 122 9.00 -25.39 -55.25
N GLU A 123 10.22 -25.03 -55.65
CA GLU A 123 10.49 -24.27 -56.87
C GLU A 123 9.79 -24.92 -58.07
N LYS A 124 8.91 -24.17 -58.71
CA LYS A 124 8.54 -24.37 -60.11
C LYS A 124 8.71 -23.04 -60.84
N GLY A 125 9.94 -22.76 -61.25
CA GLY A 125 10.22 -21.80 -62.32
C GLY A 125 10.66 -22.56 -63.57
N PRO A 126 10.02 -22.40 -64.73
CA PRO A 126 10.55 -22.94 -65.97
C PRO A 126 11.77 -22.10 -66.41
N LEU A 127 12.85 -22.78 -66.77
CA LEU A 127 14.02 -22.22 -67.44
C LEU A 127 13.62 -21.78 -68.86
N LEU A 128 13.90 -20.52 -69.19
CA LEU A 128 14.11 -20.04 -70.56
C LEU A 128 15.59 -20.24 -70.93
#